data_AF-A0A936EUZ5-F1
#
_entry.id   AF-A0A936EUZ5-F1
#
_cell.length_a   1.000
_cell.length_b   1.000
_cell.length_c   1.000
_cell.angle_alpha   90.00
_cell.angle_beta   90.00
_cell.angle_gamma   90.00
#
_symmetry.space_group_name_H-M   'P 1'
#
loop_
_entity.id
_entity.type
_entity.pdbx_description
1 polymer ?
#
loop_
_entity_poly.entity_id
_entity_poly.type
_entity_poly.pdbx_seq_one_letter_code
_entity_poly.pdbx_strand_id
1 'polypeptide(L)'
;MTTETPPAVLRLSAELGAGTDLYRRALAFNDDDAERKALMAQVWRDTPWMVDAYTGSHDDNRRLDLMQWCREQFGPEAWPIHGRPGQWHSGGATVHGWTWMGFATEEQMRRFVDRWPAPNVNSQPHPVR
;
A
#
# COMPACT_ATOMS: atom_id res chain seq x y z
N MET A 1 10.08 31.74 -0.47
CA MET A 1 9.12 30.68 -0.85
C MET A 1 9.93 29.53 -1.39
N THR A 2 10.25 28.56 -0.53
CA THR A 2 11.03 27.38 -0.92
C THR A 2 10.03 26.35 -1.41
N THR A 3 9.96 26.16 -2.71
CA THR A 3 9.22 25.06 -3.33
C THR A 3 10.01 23.79 -3.05
N GLU A 4 9.63 23.04 -2.03
CA GLU A 4 10.13 21.68 -1.84
C GLU A 4 9.62 20.82 -3.00
N THR A 5 10.54 20.44 -3.89
CA THR A 5 10.29 19.47 -4.94
C THR A 5 10.02 18.12 -4.28
N PRO A 6 8.82 17.54 -4.40
CA PRO A 6 8.56 16.21 -3.87
C PRO A 6 9.48 15.17 -4.54
N PRO A 7 9.93 14.14 -3.82
CA PRO A 7 10.85 13.14 -4.36
C PRO A 7 10.31 12.53 -5.66
N ALA A 8 11.17 12.37 -6.66
CA ALA A 8 10.83 11.99 -8.03
C ALA A 8 9.97 10.72 -8.17
N VAL A 9 10.00 9.83 -7.16
CA VAL A 9 9.17 8.61 -7.08
C VAL A 9 7.68 8.95 -7.02
N LEU A 10 7.30 10.08 -6.42
CA LEU A 10 5.90 10.51 -6.31
C LEU A 10 5.35 11.11 -7.62
N ARG A 11 6.21 11.58 -8.54
CA ARG A 11 5.75 12.23 -9.79
C ARG A 11 5.31 11.24 -10.87
N LEU A 12 5.91 10.05 -10.96
CA LEU A 12 5.59 9.10 -12.04
C LEU A 12 4.20 8.46 -11.86
N SER A 13 3.71 8.34 -10.63
CA SER A 13 2.46 7.64 -10.33
C SER A 13 1.20 8.50 -10.52
N ALA A 14 1.34 9.83 -10.50
CA ALA A 14 0.20 10.76 -10.58
C ALA A 14 -0.37 10.94 -12.01
N GLU A 15 0.40 10.60 -13.06
CA GLU A 15 0.04 10.93 -14.45
C GLU A 15 -0.54 9.75 -15.25
N LEU A 16 -0.69 8.56 -14.67
CA LEU A 16 -1.04 7.34 -15.43
C LEU A 16 -2.20 6.53 -14.81
N GLY A 17 -3.41 7.10 -14.80
CA GLY A 17 -4.63 6.37 -14.46
C GLY A 17 -4.74 5.98 -12.98
N ALA A 18 -5.91 5.48 -12.56
CA ALA A 18 -6.18 5.19 -11.15
C ALA A 18 -5.19 4.15 -10.56
N GLY A 19 -4.46 4.53 -9.51
CA GLY A 19 -3.60 3.65 -8.72
C GLY A 19 -2.10 3.90 -8.88
N THR A 20 -1.29 3.30 -8.00
CA THR A 20 0.17 3.50 -7.99
C THR A 20 0.92 2.57 -8.95
N ASP A 21 2.21 2.83 -9.18
CA ASP A 21 3.11 1.90 -9.87
C ASP A 21 3.18 0.53 -9.19
N LEU A 22 3.09 0.50 -7.87
CA LEU A 22 3.04 -0.75 -7.11
C LEU A 22 1.78 -1.56 -7.45
N TYR A 23 0.62 -0.91 -7.53
CA TYR A 23 -0.62 -1.55 -7.94
C TYR A 23 -0.51 -2.14 -9.35
N ARG A 24 0.02 -1.38 -10.31
CA ARG A 24 0.21 -1.87 -11.68
C ARG A 24 1.13 -3.08 -11.75
N ARG A 25 2.25 -3.06 -11.02
CA ARG A 25 3.16 -4.22 -10.93
C ARG A 25 2.52 -5.42 -10.25
N ALA A 26 1.76 -5.20 -9.18
CA ALA A 26 1.04 -6.26 -8.48
C ALA A 26 0.02 -6.97 -9.39
N LEU A 27 -0.63 -6.25 -10.30
CA LEU A 27 -1.54 -6.83 -11.29
C LEU A 27 -0.84 -7.54 -12.47
N ALA A 28 0.42 -7.21 -12.75
CA ALA A 28 1.19 -7.79 -13.86
C ALA A 28 2.05 -9.01 -13.45
N PHE A 29 2.34 -9.19 -12.17
CA PHE A 29 3.30 -10.20 -11.66
C PHE A 29 2.95 -11.68 -11.96
N ASN A 30 1.78 -11.98 -12.55
CA ASN A 30 1.24 -13.32 -12.73
C ASN A 30 0.67 -13.58 -14.12
N ASP A 31 1.29 -13.05 -15.17
CA ASP A 31 0.73 -13.18 -16.52
C ASP A 31 0.57 -14.63 -17.00
N ASP A 32 1.36 -15.57 -16.48
CA ASP A 32 1.25 -17.01 -16.80
C ASP A 32 0.24 -17.78 -15.92
N ASP A 33 -0.37 -17.13 -14.93
CA ASP A 33 -1.37 -17.73 -14.01
C ASP A 33 -2.63 -16.85 -13.96
N ALA A 34 -3.58 -17.17 -14.83
CA ALA A 34 -4.82 -16.41 -15.00
C ALA A 34 -5.68 -16.38 -13.72
N GLU A 35 -5.69 -17.47 -12.95
CA GLU A 35 -6.48 -17.56 -11.71
C GLU A 35 -5.88 -16.65 -10.63
N ARG A 36 -4.56 -16.69 -10.46
CA ARG A 36 -3.85 -15.82 -9.51
C ARG A 36 -3.92 -14.35 -9.93
N LYS A 37 -3.89 -14.06 -11.23
CA LYS A 37 -4.09 -12.70 -11.78
C LYS A 37 -5.49 -12.18 -11.49
N ALA A 38 -6.53 -12.98 -11.72
CA ALA A 38 -7.92 -12.63 -11.39
C ALA A 38 -8.09 -12.38 -9.89
N LEU A 39 -7.46 -13.22 -9.05
CA LEU A 39 -7.47 -13.04 -7.60
C LEU A 39 -6.82 -11.72 -7.18
N MET A 40 -5.63 -11.41 -7.69
CA MET A 40 -4.95 -10.13 -7.38
C MET A 40 -5.77 -8.92 -7.82
N ALA A 41 -6.38 -8.97 -9.01
CA ALA A 41 -7.28 -7.94 -9.49
C ALA A 41 -8.52 -7.78 -8.58
N GLN A 42 -9.04 -8.87 -8.02
CA GLN A 42 -10.16 -8.81 -7.08
C GLN A 42 -9.74 -8.26 -5.72
N VAL A 43 -8.59 -8.67 -5.18
CA VAL A 43 -8.09 -8.24 -3.86
C VAL A 43 -7.85 -6.74 -3.82
N TRP A 44 -7.27 -6.16 -4.87
CA TRP A 44 -6.84 -4.75 -4.87
C TRP A 44 -7.79 -3.80 -5.61
N ARG A 45 -8.90 -4.31 -6.18
CA ARG A 45 -9.85 -3.55 -7.02
C ARG A 45 -10.25 -2.21 -6.41
N ASP A 46 -10.64 -2.23 -5.14
CA ASP A 46 -11.24 -1.08 -4.46
C ASP A 46 -10.19 -0.21 -3.75
N THR A 47 -8.91 -0.62 -3.77
CA THR A 47 -7.81 0.04 -3.06
C THR A 47 -6.55 0.22 -3.94
N PRO A 48 -6.68 0.87 -5.11
CA PRO A 48 -5.61 0.91 -6.12
C PRO A 48 -4.43 1.82 -5.72
N TRP A 49 -4.58 2.66 -4.69
CA TRP A 49 -3.50 3.51 -4.20
C TRP A 49 -2.64 2.73 -3.21
N MET A 50 -1.72 1.92 -3.75
CA MET A 50 -0.89 1.01 -2.97
C MET A 50 0.47 1.61 -2.61
N VAL A 51 0.93 1.33 -1.39
CA VAL A 51 2.28 1.63 -0.91
C VAL A 51 2.89 0.40 -0.25
N ASP A 52 4.20 0.23 -0.38
CA ASP A 52 4.94 -0.73 0.44
C ASP A 52 5.29 -0.05 1.77
N ALA A 53 4.59 -0.43 2.83
CA ALA A 53 4.64 0.27 4.10
C ALA A 53 5.46 -0.51 5.11
N TYR A 54 6.35 0.17 5.83
CA TYR A 54 7.00 -0.41 6.99
C TYR A 54 6.00 -0.51 8.14
N THR A 55 5.48 -1.71 8.35
CA THR A 55 4.49 -2.05 9.39
C THR A 55 5.14 -2.58 10.67
N GLY A 56 6.46 -2.85 10.65
CA GLY A 56 7.21 -3.34 11.80
C GLY A 56 7.44 -4.86 11.78
N SER A 57 8.18 -5.37 12.76
CA SER A 57 8.38 -6.82 12.93
C SER A 57 7.23 -7.44 13.73
N HIS A 58 7.20 -8.77 13.83
CA HIS A 58 6.21 -9.47 14.67
C HIS A 58 6.34 -9.14 16.17
N ASP A 59 7.46 -8.54 16.58
CA ASP A 59 7.77 -8.24 17.98
C ASP A 59 7.38 -6.82 18.40
N ASP A 60 6.83 -6.01 17.48
CA ASP A 60 6.43 -4.63 17.77
C ASP A 60 4.92 -4.38 17.63
N ASN A 61 4.44 -3.37 18.37
CA ASN A 61 3.04 -2.95 18.33
C ASN A 61 2.72 -2.05 17.12
N ARG A 62 3.70 -1.73 16.26
CA ARG A 62 3.53 -0.75 15.19
C ARG A 62 2.42 -1.18 14.24
N ARG A 63 2.37 -2.47 13.90
CA ARG A 63 1.31 -3.02 13.03
C ARG A 63 -0.07 -2.82 13.67
N LEU A 64 -0.21 -3.06 14.97
CA LEU A 64 -1.50 -2.89 15.66
C LEU A 64 -1.94 -1.42 15.67
N ASP A 65 -1.04 -0.50 16.03
CA ASP A 65 -1.33 0.93 16.07
C ASP A 65 -1.70 1.49 14.69
N LEU A 66 -1.02 1.02 13.65
CA LEU A 66 -1.27 1.40 12.27
C LEU A 66 -2.63 0.90 11.78
N MET A 67 -2.96 -0.37 12.04
CA MET A 67 -4.25 -0.95 11.66
C MET A 67 -5.40 -0.27 12.42
N GLN A 68 -5.20 0.03 13.71
CA GLN A 68 -6.16 0.78 14.51
C GLN A 68 -6.37 2.19 13.96
N TRP A 69 -5.29 2.90 13.64
CA TRP A 69 -5.37 4.23 13.05
C TRP A 69 -6.10 4.23 11.70
N CYS A 70 -5.78 3.29 10.80
CA CYS A 70 -6.50 3.16 9.53
C CYS A 70 -8.00 2.93 9.76
N ARG A 71 -8.36 2.11 10.76
CA ARG A 71 -9.75 1.88 11.12
C ARG A 71 -10.46 3.14 11.59
N GLU A 72 -9.79 3.95 12.39
CA GLU A 72 -10.34 5.21 12.92
C GLU A 72 -10.48 6.29 11.83
N GLN A 73 -9.53 6.38 10.90
CA GLN A 73 -9.54 7.42 9.87
C GLN A 73 -10.41 7.07 8.65
N PHE A 74 -10.42 5.79 8.26
CA PHE A 74 -10.97 5.36 6.97
C PHE A 74 -12.10 4.33 7.11
N GLY A 75 -12.44 3.93 8.33
CA GLY A 75 -13.46 2.93 8.60
C GLY A 75 -12.93 1.49 8.51
N PRO A 76 -13.80 0.48 8.37
CA PRO A 76 -13.36 -0.92 8.35
C PRO A 76 -12.45 -1.24 7.16
N GLU A 77 -11.56 -2.20 7.36
CA GLU A 77 -10.72 -2.75 6.29
C GLU A 77 -11.57 -3.43 5.21
N ALA A 78 -11.18 -3.25 3.96
CA ALA A 78 -11.74 -3.94 2.81
C ALA A 78 -11.29 -5.40 2.81
N TRP A 79 -12.25 -6.32 2.67
CA TRP A 79 -12.02 -7.73 2.38
C TRP A 79 -12.83 -8.11 1.13
N PRO A 80 -12.40 -7.69 -0.08
CA PRO A 80 -13.22 -7.81 -1.30
C PRO A 80 -13.56 -9.27 -1.67
N ILE A 81 -12.65 -10.20 -1.40
CA ILE A 81 -12.88 -11.64 -1.61
C ILE A 81 -13.90 -12.25 -0.63
N HIS A 82 -14.22 -11.54 0.45
CA HIS A 82 -15.19 -11.95 1.47
C HIS A 82 -16.43 -11.04 1.51
N GLY A 83 -16.61 -10.18 0.49
CA GLY A 83 -17.77 -9.30 0.35
C GLY A 83 -17.84 -8.19 1.41
N ARG A 84 -16.74 -7.85 2.08
CA ARG A 84 -16.71 -6.74 3.04
C ARG A 84 -16.08 -5.51 2.37
N PRO A 85 -16.86 -4.49 2.00
CA PRO A 85 -16.30 -3.27 1.44
C PRO A 85 -15.52 -2.50 2.51
N GLY A 86 -14.53 -1.72 2.07
CA GLY A 86 -13.74 -0.84 2.93
C GLY A 86 -12.92 0.14 2.10
N GLN A 87 -12.36 1.14 2.75
CA GLN A 87 -11.60 2.22 2.08
C GLN A 87 -10.09 1.96 2.05
N TRP A 88 -9.64 0.91 2.73
CA TRP A 88 -8.23 0.53 2.84
C TRP A 88 -8.09 -0.98 3.00
N HIS A 89 -6.94 -1.53 2.61
CA HIS A 89 -6.67 -2.97 2.68
C HIS A 89 -5.21 -3.21 3.09
N SER A 90 -4.97 -4.16 4.00
CA SER A 90 -3.64 -4.69 4.29
C SER A 90 -3.42 -5.99 3.54
N GLY A 91 -2.27 -6.10 2.87
CA GLY A 91 -1.80 -7.36 2.33
C GLY A 91 -1.62 -8.41 3.44
N GLY A 92 -1.80 -9.68 3.09
CA GLY A 92 -1.64 -10.81 4.02
C GLY A 92 -0.19 -11.18 4.33
N ALA A 93 0.77 -10.72 3.51
CA ALA A 93 2.19 -11.03 3.66
C ALA A 93 2.95 -9.82 4.20
N THR A 94 3.80 -10.05 5.20
CA THR A 94 4.77 -9.08 5.71
C THR A 94 6.17 -9.65 5.51
N VAL A 95 7.02 -8.97 4.75
CA VAL A 95 8.37 -9.42 4.40
C VAL A 95 9.37 -8.39 4.91
N HIS A 96 10.26 -8.80 5.83
CA HIS A 96 11.22 -7.90 6.48
C HIS A 96 10.60 -6.64 7.11
N GLY A 97 9.37 -6.76 7.62
CA GLY A 97 8.61 -5.68 8.22
C GLY A 97 7.92 -4.74 7.24
N TRP A 98 7.85 -5.12 5.97
CA TRP A 98 7.16 -4.39 4.91
C TRP A 98 5.90 -5.14 4.48
N THR A 99 4.80 -4.41 4.38
CA THR A 99 3.49 -4.92 3.99
C THR A 99 2.90 -3.98 2.96
N TRP A 100 2.29 -4.53 1.92
CA TRP A 100 1.50 -3.71 0.99
C TRP A 100 0.24 -3.20 1.66
N MET A 101 0.03 -1.89 1.58
CA MET A 101 -1.17 -1.22 2.06
C MET A 101 -1.83 -0.52 0.88
N GLY A 102 -3.13 -0.75 0.68
CA GLY A 102 -3.92 -0.13 -0.37
C GLY A 102 -4.96 0.84 0.19
N PHE A 103 -5.26 1.89 -0.56
CA PHE A 103 -6.27 2.89 -0.22
C PHE A 103 -7.17 3.18 -1.42
N ALA A 104 -8.42 3.54 -1.15
CA ALA A 104 -9.40 3.87 -2.20
C ALA A 104 -9.08 5.17 -2.93
N THR A 105 -8.42 6.12 -2.25
CA THR A 105 -8.02 7.42 -2.83
C THR A 105 -6.55 7.74 -2.59
N GLU A 106 -5.98 8.55 -3.49
CA GLU A 106 -4.60 9.03 -3.36
C GLU A 106 -4.40 9.85 -2.08
N GLU A 107 -5.41 10.65 -1.70
CA GLU A 107 -5.38 11.47 -0.50
C GLU A 107 -5.25 10.62 0.76
N GLN A 108 -6.01 9.52 0.89
CA GLN A 108 -5.88 8.60 2.01
C GLN A 108 -4.47 7.98 2.08
N MET A 109 -3.93 7.54 0.94
CA MET A 109 -2.57 7.01 0.85
C MET A 109 -1.54 8.05 1.30
N ARG A 110 -1.66 9.30 0.85
CA ARG A 110 -0.75 10.40 1.25
C ARG A 110 -0.82 10.67 2.76
N ARG A 111 -2.03 10.73 3.33
CA ARG A 111 -2.24 10.90 4.79
C ARG A 111 -1.63 9.75 5.59
N PHE A 112 -1.75 8.53 5.07
CA PHE A 112 -1.13 7.37 5.69
C PHE A 112 0.40 7.45 5.67
N VAL A 113 1.01 7.76 4.53
CA VAL A 113 2.48 7.87 4.39
C VAL A 113 3.04 8.99 5.27
N ASP A 114 2.34 10.12 5.36
CA ASP A 114 2.71 11.24 6.23
C ASP A 114 2.67 10.83 7.73
N ARG A 115 1.62 10.09 8.14
CA ARG A 115 1.48 9.63 9.52
C ARG A 115 2.46 8.52 9.90
N TRP A 116 2.79 7.65 8.96
CA TRP A 116 3.58 6.43 9.15
C TRP A 116 4.78 6.42 8.21
N PRO A 117 5.73 7.36 8.35
CA PRO A 117 6.90 7.40 7.49
C PRO A 117 7.71 6.10 7.66
N ALA A 118 8.32 5.67 6.56
CA ALA A 118 9.31 4.62 6.60
C ALA A 118 10.50 5.04 7.49
N PRO A 119 11.15 4.11 8.20
CA PRO A 119 12.38 4.41 8.91
C PRO A 119 13.42 4.93 7.91
N ASN A 120 14.23 5.92 8.31
CA ASN A 120 15.32 6.44 7.50
C ASN A 120 16.35 5.33 7.21
N VAL A 121 16.20 4.66 6.08
CA VAL A 121 17.09 3.59 5.60
C VAL A 121 18.39 4.19 5.05
N ASN A 122 19.27 4.66 5.93
CA ASN A 122 20.66 4.93 5.54
C ASN A 122 21.52 3.66 5.47
N SER A 123 20.94 2.46 5.57
CA SER A 123 21.67 1.19 5.45
C SER A 123 20.71 0.03 5.17
N GLN A 124 20.21 -0.11 3.93
CA GLN A 124 20.10 -1.38 3.20
C GLN A 124 19.28 -1.19 1.92
N PRO A 125 19.68 -1.81 0.79
CA PRO A 125 18.92 -1.74 -0.43
C PRO A 125 17.59 -2.48 -0.28
N HIS A 126 16.50 -1.79 -0.64
CA HIS A 126 15.19 -2.39 -0.85
C HIS A 126 15.34 -3.51 -1.88
N PRO A 127 14.98 -4.77 -1.59
CA PRO A 127 14.92 -5.79 -2.63
C PRO A 127 13.76 -5.42 -3.56
N VAL A 128 14.12 -4.96 -4.76
CA VAL A 128 13.17 -4.79 -5.86
C VAL A 128 12.76 -6.19 -6.30
N ARG A 129 11.48 -6.53 -6.11
CA ARG A 129 10.83 -7.63 -6.83
C ARG A 129 9.66 -7.07 -7.62
#